data_AF-A0AAP3FZQ2-F1
#
_entry.id   AF-A0AAP3FZQ2-F1
#
_cell.length_a   1.000
_cell.length_b   1.000
_cell.length_c   1.000
_cell.angle_alpha   90.00
_cell.angle_beta   90.00
_cell.angle_gamma   90.00
#
_symmetry.space_group_name_H-M   'P 1'
#
loop_
_entity.id
_entity.type
_entity.pdbx_description
1 polymer ?
#
loop_
_entity_poly.entity_id
_entity_poly.type
_entity_poly.pdbx_seq_one_letter_code
_entity_poly.pdbx_strand_id
1 'polypeptide(L)' 'MDYRRVDHFKVNNQKLHLNHVDPSGANDLSNNVPACKSCNSSKGTNSLYSWYLNKSFYRLERYDLLLKWLNEDYKIALE' A
#
# COMPACT_ATOMS: atom_id res chain seq x y z
N MET A 1 -17.91 0.72 3.68
CA MET A 1 -17.11 1.00 2.46
C MET A 1 -15.89 1.81 2.84
N ASP A 2 -14.69 1.48 2.32
CA ASP A 2 -13.48 2.26 2.57
C ASP A 2 -13.53 3.55 1.74
N TYR A 3 -13.96 4.65 2.36
CA TYR A 3 -14.12 5.96 1.72
C TYR A 3 -12.86 6.41 0.96
N ARG A 4 -11.66 6.03 1.45
CA ARG A 4 -10.39 6.38 0.82
C ARG A 4 -10.23 5.77 -0.58
N ARG A 5 -10.74 4.56 -0.81
CA ARG A 5 -10.73 3.91 -2.13
C ARG A 5 -11.71 4.58 -3.08
N VAL A 6 -12.89 4.93 -2.58
CA VAL A 6 -13.93 5.63 -3.34
C VAL A 6 -13.42 7.01 -3.78
N ASP A 7 -12.80 7.75 -2.87
CA ASP A 7 -12.25 9.08 -3.14
C ASP A 7 -11.09 9.01 -4.14
N HIS A 8 -10.19 8.04 -3.99
CA HIS A 8 -9.10 7.85 -4.96
C HIS A 8 -9.64 7.60 -6.38
N PHE A 9 -10.65 6.73 -6.53
CA PHE A 9 -11.25 6.47 -7.83
C PHE A 9 -11.93 7.71 -8.41
N LYS A 10 -12.72 8.43 -7.61
CA LYS A 10 -13.38 9.67 -8.07
C LYS A 10 -12.40 10.74 -8.53
N VAL A 11 -11.27 10.90 -7.83
CA VAL A 11 -10.27 11.93 -8.13
C VAL A 11 -9.36 11.54 -9.29
N ASN A 12 -8.94 10.27 -9.37
CA ASN A 12 -7.90 9.83 -10.30
C ASN A 12 -8.43 8.99 -11.47
N ASN A 13 -9.73 8.67 -11.48
CA ASN A 13 -10.37 7.75 -12.43
C ASN A 13 -9.62 6.41 -12.57
N GLN A 14 -9.01 5.93 -11.49
CA GLN A 14 -8.23 4.69 -11.49
C GLN A 14 -8.36 3.98 -10.14
N LYS A 15 -8.31 2.63 -10.16
CA LYS A 15 -8.25 1.81 -8.95
C LYS A 15 -6.83 1.84 -8.36
N LEU A 16 -6.71 1.46 -7.10
CA LEU A 16 -5.39 1.21 -6.49
C LEU A 16 -4.76 -0.05 -7.09
N HIS A 17 -3.44 -0.06 -7.16
CA HIS A 17 -2.63 -1.20 -7.56
C HIS A 17 -2.11 -1.95 -6.34
N LEU A 18 -1.80 -3.23 -6.48
CA LEU A 18 -1.00 -3.97 -5.51
C LEU A 18 0.47 -3.59 -5.71
N ASN A 19 1.11 -3.14 -4.63
CA ASN A 19 2.50 -2.76 -4.61
C ASN A 19 3.25 -3.63 -3.59
N HIS A 20 4.33 -4.27 -4.04
CA HIS A 20 5.16 -5.11 -3.20
C HIS A 20 5.82 -4.31 -2.08
N VAL A 21 5.71 -4.84 -0.86
CA VAL A 21 6.38 -4.32 0.33
C VAL A 21 7.87 -4.61 0.24
N ASP A 22 8.23 -5.88 0.06
CA ASP A 22 9.56 -6.32 -0.33
C ASP A 22 9.53 -6.69 -1.84
N PRO A 23 10.33 -6.03 -2.71
CA PRO A 23 10.44 -6.38 -4.12
C PRO A 23 10.81 -7.84 -4.41
N SER A 24 11.47 -8.50 -3.47
CA SER A 24 11.88 -9.91 -3.56
C SER A 24 10.99 -10.85 -2.74
N GLY A 25 9.95 -10.32 -2.08
CA GLY A 25 9.02 -11.11 -1.27
C GLY A 25 7.93 -11.80 -2.09
N ALA A 26 6.93 -12.33 -1.38
CA ALA A 26 5.81 -13.06 -1.98
C ALA A 26 4.98 -12.21 -2.97
N ASN A 27 4.29 -12.89 -3.89
CA ASN A 27 3.37 -12.26 -4.85
C ASN A 27 1.92 -12.22 -4.37
N ASP A 28 1.66 -12.60 -3.12
CA ASP A 28 0.34 -12.60 -2.50
C ASP A 28 0.11 -11.38 -1.60
N LEU A 29 -1.03 -11.32 -0.93
CA LEU A 29 -1.44 -10.19 -0.09
C LEU A 29 -0.57 -10.02 1.17
N SER A 30 0.19 -11.04 1.60
CA SER A 30 1.08 -10.92 2.78
C SER A 30 2.25 -9.97 2.51
N ASN A 31 2.58 -9.72 1.24
CA ASN A 31 3.67 -8.84 0.82
C ASN A 31 3.19 -7.73 -0.15
N ASN A 32 1.88 -7.54 -0.30
CA ASN A 32 1.34 -6.52 -1.21
C ASN A 32 0.37 -5.58 -0.48
N VAL A 33 0.52 -4.27 -0.74
CA VAL A 33 -0.36 -3.23 -0.19
C VAL A 33 -1.02 -2.42 -1.31
N PRO A 34 -2.24 -1.89 -1.11
CA PRO A 34 -2.85 -0.98 -2.06
C PRO A 34 -2.07 0.34 -2.19
N ALA A 35 -1.71 0.75 -3.40
CA ALA A 35 -1.03 2.01 -3.69
C ALA A 35 -1.56 2.66 -4.96
N CYS A 36 -1.52 4.00 -5.04
CA CYS A 36 -1.81 4.69 -6.29
C CYS A 36 -0.66 4.51 -7.29
N LYS A 37 -0.92 4.76 -8.58
CA LYS A 37 0.07 4.61 -9.65
C LYS A 37 1.35 5.41 -9.38
N SER A 38 1.23 6.67 -8.95
CA SER A 38 2.39 7.54 -8.70
C SER A 38 3.26 7.05 -7.54
N CYS A 39 2.65 6.56 -6.46
CA CYS A 39 3.38 5.97 -5.34
C CYS A 39 4.08 4.68 -5.76
N ASN A 40 3.38 3.80 -6.47
CA ASN A 40 3.95 2.55 -6.98
C ASN A 40 5.17 2.80 -7.89
N SER A 41 5.01 3.69 -8.88
CA SER A 41 6.10 4.09 -9.77
C SER A 41 7.26 4.78 -9.06
N SER A 42 6.96 5.69 -8.11
CA SER A 42 8.00 6.39 -7.34
C SER A 42 8.77 5.48 -6.40
N LYS A 43 8.15 4.40 -5.91
CA LYS A 43 8.84 3.38 -5.11
C LYS A 43 9.80 2.59 -5.98
N GLY A 44 9.33 2.08 -7.11
CA GLY A 44 10.09 1.13 -7.91
C GLY A 44 10.55 -0.06 -7.07
N THR A 45 11.85 -0.34 -7.11
CA THR A 45 12.49 -1.48 -6.42
C THR A 45 12.85 -1.22 -4.96
N ASN A 46 12.39 -0.12 -4.35
CA ASN A 46 12.97 0.34 -3.08
C ASN A 46 12.53 -0.30 -1.75
N SER A 47 11.79 -1.39 -1.59
CA SER A 47 11.12 -1.67 -0.29
C SER A 47 10.15 -0.56 0.19
N LEU A 48 9.00 -0.94 0.74
CA LEU A 48 8.01 0.04 1.18
C LEU A 48 8.49 0.84 2.39
N TYR A 49 9.19 0.18 3.33
CA TYR A 49 9.62 0.78 4.60
C TYR A 49 10.60 1.93 4.39
N SER A 50 11.72 1.66 3.69
CA SER A 50 12.73 2.70 3.42
C SER A 50 12.18 3.80 2.52
N TRP A 51 11.29 3.46 1.57
CA TRP A 51 10.68 4.45 0.69
C TRP A 51 9.69 5.37 1.41
N TYR A 52 8.80 4.82 2.24
CA TYR A 52 7.70 5.55 2.85
C TYR A 52 8.16 6.50 3.96
N LEU A 53 9.12 6.07 4.79
CA LEU A 53 9.71 6.89 5.86
C LEU A 53 10.35 8.19 5.35
N ASN A 54 10.77 8.21 4.08
CA ASN A 54 11.43 9.36 3.45
C ASN A 54 10.46 10.26 2.65
N LYS A 55 9.14 10.08 2.76
CA LYS A 55 8.17 10.89 2.01
C LYS A 55 7.69 12.10 2.79
N SER A 56 7.51 13.21 2.09
CA SER A 56 6.93 14.44 2.64
C SER A 56 5.51 14.25 3.19
N PHE A 57 4.80 13.23 2.71
CA PHE A 57 3.46 12.85 3.18
C PHE A 57 3.47 11.66 4.15
N TYR A 58 4.63 11.29 4.69
CA TYR A 58 4.73 10.28 5.74
C TYR A 58 3.83 10.66 6.93
N ARG A 59 3.11 9.68 7.47
CA ARG A 59 2.27 9.81 8.66
C ARG A 59 2.36 8.51 9.46
N LEU A 60 2.65 8.62 10.74
CA LEU A 60 2.78 7.46 11.63
C LEU A 60 1.49 6.63 11.64
N GLU A 61 0.32 7.26 11.66
CA GLU A 61 -0.96 6.56 11.70
C GLU A 61 -1.21 5.75 10.42
N ARG A 62 -0.72 6.23 9.27
CA ARG A 62 -0.79 5.47 8.01
C ARG A 62 0.21 4.34 7.97
N TYR A 63 1.38 4.54 8.59
CA TYR A 63 2.38 3.50 8.75
C TYR A 63 1.85 2.34 9.61
N ASP A 64 1.21 2.65 10.72
CA ASP A 64 0.61 1.66 11.61
C ASP A 64 -0.47 0.85 10.91
N LEU A 65 -1.28 1.48 10.04
CA LEU A 65 -2.25 0.78 9.20
C LEU A 65 -1.59 -0.16 8.19
N LEU A 66 -0.44 0.21 7.60
CA LEU A 66 0.33 -0.68 6.73
C LEU A 66 0.84 -1.89 7.52
N LEU A 67 1.37 -1.68 8.72
CA LEU A 67 1.82 -2.77 9.59
C LEU A 67 0.67 -3.68 10.00
N LYS A 68 -0.48 -3.12 10.36
CA LYS A 68 -1.69 -3.89 10.71
C LYS A 68 -2.16 -4.75 9.53
N TRP A 69 -2.16 -4.19 8.32
CA TRP A 69 -2.44 -4.92 7.10
C TRP A 69 -1.50 -6.10 6.90
N LEU A 70 -0.19 -5.88 6.99
CA LEU A 70 0.82 -6.90 6.70
C LEU A 70 0.91 -8.01 7.75
N ASN A 71 0.49 -7.73 8.99
CA ASN A 71 0.48 -8.74 10.04
C ASN A 71 -0.79 -9.59 10.05
N GLU A 72 -1.97 -8.98 9.88
CA GLU A 72 -3.24 -9.67 10.13
C GLU A 72 -4.36 -9.34 9.14
N ASP A 73 -4.61 -8.05 8.82
CA ASP A 73 -5.85 -7.70 8.11
C ASP A 73 -5.91 -8.26 6.68
N TYR A 74 -4.76 -8.59 6.06
CA TYR A 74 -4.75 -9.20 4.73
C TYR A 74 -5.42 -10.59 4.71
N LYS A 75 -5.42 -11.31 5.85
CA LYS A 75 -6.01 -12.65 5.97
C LYS A 75 -7.52 -12.60 5.87
N ILE A 76 -8.15 -11.55 6.39
CA ILE A 76 -9.60 -11.30 6.29
C ILE A 76 -10.01 -11.16 4.81
N ALA A 77 -9.11 -10.68 3.95
CA ALA A 77 -9.39 -10.56 2.52
C ALA A 77 -9.23 -11.88 1.74
N LEU A 78 -8.76 -12.95 2.39
CA LEU A 78 -8.63 -14.30 1.84
C LEU A 78 -9.76 -15.24 2.28
N GLU A 79 -10.56 -14.83 3.27
CA GLU A 79 -11.77 -15.51 3.75
C GLU A 79 -13.02 -15.08 2.97
#